data_AF-A0A139X5T4-F1
#
_entry.id   AF-A0A139X5T4-F1
#
_cell.length_a   1.000
_cell.length_b   1.000
_cell.length_c   1.000
_cell.angle_alpha   90.00
_cell.angle_beta   90.00
_cell.angle_gamma   90.00
#
_symmetry.space_group_name_H-M   'P 1'
#
loop_
_entity.id
_entity.type
_entity.pdbx_description
1 polymer ?
#
loop_
_entity_poly.entity_id
_entity_poly.type
_entity_poly.pdbx_seq_one_letter_code
_entity_poly.pdbx_strand_id
1 'polypeptide(L)' 'MQNYVFVIDQNKQPFNPVHPARARELLTKQKAAVYRMYPFTIILKHLIHNYHYGLLFMRLPLQQESGA' A
#
# COMPACT_ATOMS: atom_id res chain seq x y z
N MET A 1 1.67 14.63 15.46
CA MET A 1 1.04 13.33 15.82
C MET A 1 0.79 12.55 14.55
N GLN A 2 1.23 11.28 14.46
CA GLN A 2 1.02 10.45 13.27
C GLN A 2 -0.34 9.75 13.39
N ASN A 3 -1.28 10.10 12.50
CA ASN A 3 -2.58 9.44 12.42
C ASN A 3 -2.48 8.28 11.42
N TYR A 4 -3.03 7.12 11.78
CA TYR A 4 -3.04 5.91 10.95
C TYR A 4 -4.47 5.39 10.81
N VAL A 5 -4.73 4.75 9.67
CA VAL A 5 -6.01 4.09 9.38
C VAL A 5 -5.81 2.60 9.47
N PHE A 6 -6.70 1.92 10.20
CA PHE A 6 -6.70 0.46 10.29
C PHE A 6 -7.13 -0.13 8.95
N VAL A 7 -6.43 -1.19 8.54
CA VAL A 7 -6.70 -1.91 7.29
C VAL A 7 -6.92 -3.37 7.63
N ILE A 8 -7.93 -3.98 7.01
CA ILE A 8 -8.16 -5.41 7.04
C ILE A 8 -8.24 -5.97 5.63
N ASP A 9 -7.97 -7.27 5.49
CA ASP A 9 -8.18 -8.00 4.24
C ASP A 9 -9.61 -8.55 4.12
N GLN A 10 -9.88 -9.30 3.05
CA GLN A 10 -11.18 -9.94 2.81
C GLN A 10 -11.53 -11.03 3.82
N ASN A 11 -10.53 -11.64 4.46
CA ASN A 11 -10.70 -12.61 5.53
C ASN A 11 -10.87 -11.94 6.91
N LYS A 12 -11.00 -10.60 6.93
CA LYS A 12 -11.08 -9.76 8.13
C LYS A 12 -9.84 -9.85 9.02
N GLN A 13 -8.71 -10.24 8.45
CA GLN A 13 -7.43 -10.27 9.17
C GLN A 13 -6.81 -8.86 9.17
N PRO A 14 -6.22 -8.42 10.30
CA PRO A 14 -5.49 -7.17 10.35
C PRO A 14 -4.36 -7.13 9.33
N PHE A 15 -4.23 -5.99 8.66
CA PHE A 15 -3.11 -5.68 7.76
C PHE A 15 -2.34 -4.47 8.31
N ASN A 16 -1.19 -4.15 7.71
CA ASN A 16 -0.40 -2.99 8.12
C ASN A 16 -1.25 -1.71 8.03
N PRO A 17 -1.33 -0.91 9.12
CA PRO A 17 -1.98 0.38 9.09
C PRO A 17 -1.33 1.29 8.04
N VAL A 18 -2.14 2.14 7.42
CA VAL A 18 -1.67 3.05 6.38
C VAL A 18 -1.89 4.50 6.78
N HIS A 19 -1.11 5.41 6.20
CA HIS A 19 -1.38 6.83 6.35
C HIS A 19 -2.75 7.21 5.75
N PRO A 20 -3.47 8.19 6.32
CA PRO A 20 -4.76 8.65 5.82
C PRO A 20 -4.75 9.02 4.34
N ALA A 21 -3.65 9.59 3.83
CA ALA A 21 -3.49 9.90 2.41
C ALA A 21 -3.59 8.64 1.53
N ARG A 22 -2.95 7.54 1.94
CA ARG A 22 -3.02 6.26 1.23
C ARG A 22 -4.40 5.61 1.37
N ALA A 23 -5.03 5.69 2.55
CA ALA A 23 -6.41 5.22 2.74
C ALA A 23 -7.39 5.93 1.79
N ARG A 24 -7.28 7.27 1.67
CA ARG A 24 -8.09 8.06 0.71
C ARG A 24 -7.84 7.62 -0.72
N GLU A 25 -6.58 7.47 -1.13
CA GLU A 25 -6.24 7.00 -2.48
C GLU A 25 -6.88 5.64 -2.79
N LEU A 26 -6.83 4.69 -1.84
CA LEU A 26 -7.45 3.36 -2.00
C LEU A 26 -8.97 3.45 -2.12
N LEU A 27 -9.63 4.30 -1.33
CA LEU A 27 -11.07 4.53 -1.39
C LEU A 27 -11.48 5.21 -2.71
N THR A 28 -10.79 6.26 -3.13
CA THR A 28 -11.04 6.97 -4.40
C THR A 28 -10.85 6.06 -5.60
N LYS A 29 -9.82 5.21 -5.59
CA LYS A 29 -9.58 4.21 -6.65
C LYS A 29 -10.47 2.97 -6.53
N GLN A 30 -11.43 2.96 -5.61
CA GLN A 30 -12.34 1.85 -5.32
C GLN A 30 -11.64 0.51 -5.00
N LYS A 31 -10.37 0.55 -4.57
CA LYS A 31 -9.56 -0.62 -4.17
C LYS A 31 -9.83 -1.06 -2.73
N ALA A 32 -10.44 -0.20 -1.94
CA ALA A 32 -10.90 -0.49 -0.59
C ALA A 32 -12.35 -0.01 -0.40
N ALA A 33 -12.97 -0.44 0.70
CA ALA A 33 -14.24 0.07 1.18
C ALA A 33 -14.14 0.41 2.67
N VAL A 34 -15.04 1.25 3.19
CA VAL A 34 -15.14 1.50 4.63
C VAL A 34 -15.72 0.25 5.29
N TYR A 35 -15.02 -0.28 6.29
CA TYR A 35 -15.50 -1.42 7.08
C TYR A 35 -16.29 -0.96 8.31
N ARG A 36 -15.75 0.01 9.04
CA ARG A 36 -16.43 0.66 10.18
C ARG A 36 -15.92 2.09 10.38
N MET A 37 -16.75 2.93 11.00
CA MET A 37 -16.43 4.35 11.22
C MET A 37 -15.59 4.60 12.47
N TYR A 38 -15.74 3.83 13.55
CA TYR A 38 -14.92 3.98 14.76
C TYR A 38 -14.47 2.65 15.38
N PRO A 39 -13.15 2.46 15.63
CA PRO A 39 -12.08 3.24 15.02
C PRO A 39 -12.12 3.08 13.49
N PHE A 40 -11.83 4.15 12.75
CA PHE A 40 -11.95 4.17 11.30
C PHE A 40 -11.11 3.05 10.66
N THR A 41 -11.78 2.14 9.97
CA THR A 41 -11.16 0.93 9.40
C THR A 41 -11.62 0.75 7.96
N ILE A 42 -10.68 0.46 7.05
CA ILE A 42 -10.98 0.11 5.65
C ILE A 42 -10.70 -1.37 5.39
N ILE A 43 -11.45 -1.98 4.49
CA ILE A 43 -11.25 -3.34 3.99
C ILE A 43 -10.78 -3.31 2.54
N LEU A 44 -9.75 -4.09 2.22
CA LEU A 44 -9.23 -4.22 0.85
C LEU A 44 -10.16 -5.10 0.00
N LYS A 45 -10.48 -4.68 -1.23
CA LYS A 45 -11.34 -5.44 -2.15
C LYS A 45 -10.60 -6.47 -3.00
N HIS A 46 -9.28 -6.41 -3.02
CA HIS A 46 -8.44 -7.34 -3.76
C HIS A 46 -7.40 -7.92 -2.81
N LEU A 47 -7.06 -9.19 -3.01
CA LEU A 47 -5.93 -9.82 -2.35
C LEU A 47 -4.67 -9.07 -2.78
N ILE A 48 -4.15 -8.20 -1.91
CA ILE A 48 -2.85 -7.60 -2.14
C ILE A 48 -1.83 -8.71 -1.88
N HIS A 49 -1.35 -9.35 -2.95
CA HIS A 49 -0.06 -10.01 -2.91
C HIS A 49 0.96 -8.92 -2.56
N ASN A 50 1.63 -9.07 -1.42
CA ASN A 50 2.70 -8.19 -0.97
C ASN A 50 3.87 -8.28 -1.97
N TYR A 51 3.79 -7.54 -3.07
CA TYR A 51 4.92 -7.37 -3.97
C TYR A 51 5.86 -6.31 -3.38
N HIS A 52 6.76 -6.81 -2.53
CA HIS A 52 8.14 -6.36 -2.36
C HIS A 52 8.38 -4.83 -2.29
N TYR A 53 8.30 -4.27 -1.08
CA TYR A 53 8.96 -3.00 -0.77
C TYR A 53 10.49 -3.23 -0.78
N GLY A 54 11.22 -2.85 -1.84
CA GLY A 54 12.68 -2.77 -1.75
C GLY A 54 13.60 -2.87 -2.98
N LEU A 55 13.14 -2.88 -4.25
CA LEU A 55 14.06 -3.07 -5.39
C LEU A 55 13.93 -2.11 -6.58
N LEU A 56 13.29 -0.96 -6.42
CA LEU A 56 13.26 0.08 -7.47
C LEU A 56 14.22 1.27 -7.22
N PHE A 57 15.06 1.22 -6.19
CA PHE A 57 16.02 2.29 -5.86
C PHE A 57 17.51 1.98 -6.16
N MET A 58 17.83 0.91 -6.89
CA MET A 58 19.21 0.69 -7.38
C MET A 58 19.23 0.26 -8.85
N ARG A 59 19.17 1.25 -9.75
CA ARG A 59 19.86 1.18 -11.04
C ARG A 59 20.55 2.53 -11.26
N LEU A 60 21.71 2.69 -10.62
CA LEU A 60 22.73 3.67 -11.02
C LEU A 60 23.06 3.43 -12.52
N PRO A 61 23.36 4.46 -13.32
CA PRO A 61 23.72 4.27 -14.72
C PRO A 61 25.06 3.54 -14.81
N LEU A 62 25.10 2.42 -15.53
CA LEU A 62 26.36 1.82 -15.98
C LEU A 62 26.79 2.58 -17.23
N GLN A 63 27.61 3.62 -17.04
CA GLN A 63 28.53 4.07 -18.09
C GLN A 63 29.61 3.02 -18.28
N GLN A 64 29.59 2.33 -19.41
CA GLN A 64 30.77 2.00 -20.21
C GLN A 64 30.33 1.32 -21.51
N GLU A 65 30.15 2.14 -22.55
CA GLU A 65 30.29 1.66 -23.92
C GLU A 65 31.79 1.54 -24.18
N SER A 66 32.33 0.33 -24.13
CA SER A 66 33.67 0.00 -24.62
C SER A 66 33.69 -1.46 -25.05
N GLY A 67 33.43 -1.67 -26.34
CA GLY A 67 33.71 -2.88 -27.10
C GLY A 67 33.88 -2.40 -28.53
N ALA A 68 35.11 -2.12 -28.93
CA ALA A 68 36.00 -3.04 -29.65
C ALA A 68 35.63 -3.11 -31.13
#